data_AF-A0A5B1CMQ6-F1
#
_entry.id   AF-A0A5B1CMQ6-F1
#
_cell.length_a   1.000
_cell.length_b   1.000
_cell.length_c   1.000
_cell.angle_alpha   90.00
_cell.angle_beta   90.00
_cell.angle_gamma   90.00
#
_symmetry.space_group_name_H-M   'P 1'
#
loop_
_entity.id
_entity.type
_entity.pdbx_description
1 polymer ?
#
loop_
_entity_poly.entity_id
_entity_poly.type
_entity_poly.pdbx_seq_one_letter_code
_entity_poly.pdbx_strand_id
1 'polypeptide(L)'
;MFHWQVDLEQQLAITKLAQRINRPLDIDSHREFVHQTLVNRQRLSGRFGTRRGGFASSPKLNFSNELATVDAIELMQTYGVPDGVRIDALRSYLRPTPHDQWSRLHSHSCVRVASLQRLQSLPDVRPIHWLDYFRYEQNLMMAVLFTLVCVFATLGASKDGSKEKRVEEN
;
A
#
# COMPACT_ATOMS: atom_id res chain seq x y z
N MET A 1 -6.48 36.12 -5.20
CA MET A 1 -5.36 35.19 -5.47
C MET A 1 -5.95 33.79 -5.59
N PHE A 2 -6.27 33.34 -6.81
CA PHE A 2 -6.90 32.03 -7.04
C PHE A 2 -5.81 30.96 -6.94
N HIS A 3 -5.74 30.24 -5.82
CA HIS A 3 -4.98 28.99 -5.74
C HIS A 3 -5.70 27.97 -6.62
N TRP A 4 -5.24 27.80 -7.85
CA TRP A 4 -5.62 26.67 -8.69
C TRP A 4 -5.12 25.39 -8.01
N GLN A 5 -5.97 24.77 -7.20
CA GLN A 5 -5.77 23.40 -6.74
C GLN A 5 -6.02 22.49 -7.93
N VAL A 6 -4.99 22.32 -8.76
CA VAL A 6 -5.03 21.42 -9.92
C VAL A 6 -5.26 20.00 -9.40
N ASP A 7 -6.24 19.32 -9.99
CA ASP A 7 -6.56 17.94 -9.64
C ASP A 7 -5.49 16.96 -10.20
N LEU A 8 -5.34 15.77 -9.61
CA LEU A 8 -4.45 14.73 -10.13
C LEU A 8 -4.84 14.35 -11.56
N GLU A 9 -6.14 14.27 -11.83
CA GLU A 9 -6.69 14.07 -13.18
C GLU A 9 -6.22 15.16 -14.15
N GLN A 10 -6.31 16.42 -13.74
CA GLN A 10 -5.91 17.57 -14.57
C GLN A 10 -4.39 17.59 -14.81
N GLN A 11 -3.59 17.31 -13.78
CA GLN A 11 -2.14 17.20 -13.92
C GLN A 11 -1.75 16.10 -14.90
N LEU A 12 -2.42 14.95 -14.84
CA LEU A 12 -2.20 13.85 -15.77
C LEU A 12 -2.65 14.20 -17.18
N ALA A 13 -3.82 14.83 -17.34
CA ALA A 13 -4.35 15.26 -18.64
C ALA A 13 -3.40 16.24 -19.34
N ILE A 14 -2.87 17.23 -18.59
CA ILE A 14 -1.88 18.19 -19.11
C ILE A 14 -0.60 17.45 -19.54
N THR A 15 -0.12 16.52 -18.71
CA THR A 15 1.08 15.73 -19.00
C THR A 15 0.90 14.89 -20.26
N LYS A 16 -0.20 14.16 -20.38
CA LYS A 16 -0.53 13.34 -21.57
C LYS A 16 -0.70 14.19 -22.82
N LEU A 17 -1.34 15.36 -22.70
CA LEU A 17 -1.50 16.27 -23.82
C LEU A 17 -0.16 16.79 -24.31
N ALA A 18 0.72 17.22 -23.40
CA ALA A 18 2.05 17.70 -23.73
C ALA A 18 2.92 16.61 -24.38
N GLN A 19 2.85 15.36 -23.90
CA GLN A 19 3.48 14.21 -24.55
C GLN A 19 2.93 13.98 -25.96
N ARG A 20 1.61 14.05 -26.15
CA ARG A 20 0.97 13.78 -27.43
C ARG A 20 1.29 14.83 -28.51
N ILE A 21 1.52 16.08 -28.11
CA ILE A 21 1.92 17.16 -29.03
C ILE A 21 3.44 17.24 -29.23
N ASN A 22 4.23 16.27 -28.72
CA ASN A 22 5.70 16.26 -28.76
C ASN A 22 6.34 17.55 -28.22
N ARG A 23 5.69 18.21 -27.26
CA ARG A 23 6.30 19.36 -26.59
C ARG A 23 7.29 18.83 -25.55
N PRO A 24 8.54 19.32 -25.52
CA PRO A 24 9.47 18.96 -24.46
C PRO A 24 8.87 19.42 -23.13
N LEU A 25 8.45 18.45 -22.32
CA LEU A 25 8.09 18.69 -20.93
C LEU A 25 9.40 18.90 -20.17
N ASP A 26 9.52 20.04 -19.50
CA ASP A 26 10.55 20.20 -18.49
C ASP A 26 10.14 19.40 -17.26
N ILE A 27 10.49 18.10 -17.30
CA ILE A 27 10.13 17.13 -16.27
C ILE A 27 10.66 17.62 -14.93
N ASP A 28 11.87 18.16 -14.87
CA ASP A 28 12.52 18.54 -13.62
C ASP A 28 11.86 19.78 -13.00
N SER A 29 11.46 20.77 -13.80
CA SER A 29 10.71 21.93 -13.29
C SER A 29 9.32 21.57 -12.74
N HIS A 30 8.67 20.53 -13.27
CA HIS A 30 7.34 20.10 -12.82
C HIS A 30 7.36 18.99 -11.78
N ARG A 31 8.49 18.27 -11.66
CA ARG A 31 8.69 17.16 -10.73
C ARG A 31 8.37 17.56 -9.30
N GLU A 32 8.95 18.66 -8.82
CA GLU A 32 8.77 19.11 -7.43
C GLU A 32 7.28 19.39 -7.12
N PHE A 33 6.58 20.06 -8.02
CA PHE A 33 5.16 20.37 -7.86
C PHE A 33 4.29 19.11 -7.85
N VAL A 34 4.56 18.17 -8.76
CA VAL A 34 3.84 16.88 -8.81
C VAL A 34 4.15 16.06 -7.57
N HIS A 35 5.41 15.98 -7.15
CA HIS A 35 5.85 15.26 -5.95
C HIS A 35 5.17 15.78 -4.69
N GLN A 36 5.18 17.11 -4.47
CA GLN A 36 4.46 17.72 -3.36
C GLN A 36 2.96 17.45 -3.43
N THR A 37 2.38 17.47 -4.63
CA THR A 37 0.95 17.15 -4.82
C THR A 37 0.67 15.71 -4.40
N LEU A 38 1.47 14.74 -4.86
CA LEU A 38 1.32 13.33 -4.51
C LEU A 38 1.43 13.11 -2.99
N VAL A 39 2.45 13.65 -2.35
CA VAL A 39 2.64 13.53 -0.89
C VAL A 39 1.43 14.08 -0.13
N ASN A 40 0.94 15.26 -0.50
CA ASN A 40 -0.21 15.89 0.16
C ASN A 40 -1.55 15.16 -0.07
N ARG A 41 -1.65 14.41 -1.17
CA ARG A 41 -2.87 13.71 -1.61
C ARG A 41 -2.96 12.29 -1.07
N GLN A 42 -1.85 11.70 -0.60
CA GLN A 42 -1.88 10.36 -0.04
C GLN A 42 -2.66 10.35 1.28
N ARG A 43 -3.59 9.40 1.42
CA ARG A 43 -4.39 9.22 2.63
C ARG A 43 -4.00 7.96 3.37
N LEU A 44 -3.30 8.15 4.49
CA LEU A 44 -2.89 7.06 5.38
C LEU A 44 -3.94 6.74 6.45
N SER A 45 -4.78 7.72 6.79
CA SER A 45 -5.93 7.55 7.68
C SER A 45 -7.19 7.29 6.87
N GLY A 46 -8.04 6.39 7.35
CA GLY A 46 -9.33 6.08 6.75
C GLY A 46 -10.37 5.85 7.83
N ARG A 47 -11.63 6.20 7.54
CA ARG A 47 -12.78 5.88 8.38
C ARG A 47 -13.04 4.37 8.38
N PHE A 48 -13.77 3.88 9.39
CA PHE A 48 -14.25 2.50 9.43
C PHE A 48 -14.92 2.13 8.08
N GLY A 49 -14.51 1.01 7.48
CA GLY A 49 -15.00 0.54 6.19
C GLY A 49 -14.30 1.12 4.94
N THR A 50 -13.39 2.10 5.09
CA THR A 50 -12.62 2.64 3.95
C THR A 50 -11.17 2.16 3.97
N ARG A 51 -10.65 1.77 2.80
CA ARG A 51 -9.25 1.37 2.67
C ARG A 51 -8.31 2.56 2.79
N ARG A 52 -7.17 2.31 3.42
CA ARG A 52 -6.12 3.29 3.68
C ARG A 52 -4.96 3.08 2.70
N GLY A 53 -4.25 4.15 2.39
CA GLY A 53 -2.98 4.12 1.63
C GLY A 53 -3.05 4.62 0.19
N GLY A 54 -4.25 4.78 -0.38
CA GLY A 54 -4.45 5.35 -1.72
C GLY A 54 -4.50 6.89 -1.70
N PHE A 55 -4.78 7.48 -2.86
CA PHE A 55 -4.80 8.95 -3.04
C PHE A 55 -6.21 9.51 -3.07
N ALA A 56 -6.40 10.74 -2.60
CA ALA A 56 -7.67 11.46 -2.69
C ALA A 56 -7.74 12.29 -3.99
N SER A 57 -8.92 12.32 -4.61
CA SER A 57 -9.19 13.23 -5.75
C SER A 57 -9.27 14.70 -5.33
N SER A 58 -9.29 15.01 -4.04
CA SER A 58 -9.24 16.41 -3.58
C SER A 58 -8.56 16.50 -2.22
N PRO A 59 -7.82 17.58 -1.93
CA PRO A 59 -7.23 17.80 -0.62
C PRO A 59 -8.26 17.92 0.50
N LYS A 60 -9.54 18.19 0.19
CA LYS A 60 -10.63 18.23 1.18
C LYS A 60 -11.22 16.85 1.49
N LEU A 61 -10.94 15.85 0.66
CA LEU A 61 -11.46 14.49 0.85
C LEU A 61 -10.54 13.70 1.77
N ASN A 62 -11.16 13.09 2.77
CA ASN A 62 -10.50 12.30 3.81
C ASN A 62 -10.48 10.79 3.51
N PHE A 63 -10.83 10.39 2.28
CA PHE A 63 -10.83 9.01 1.84
C PHE A 63 -10.08 8.86 0.51
N SER A 64 -9.48 7.69 0.32
CA SER A 64 -8.80 7.34 -0.93
C SER A 64 -9.80 7.01 -2.03
N ASN A 65 -9.57 7.52 -3.23
CA ASN A 65 -10.31 7.26 -4.45
C ASN A 65 -9.44 6.41 -5.41
N GLU A 66 -10.06 5.42 -6.03
CA GLU A 66 -9.37 4.47 -6.90
C GLU A 66 -8.84 5.14 -8.18
N LEU A 67 -9.65 5.97 -8.86
CA LEU A 67 -9.23 6.68 -10.07
C LEU A 67 -8.10 7.66 -9.77
N ALA A 68 -8.22 8.42 -8.68
CA ALA A 68 -7.14 9.31 -8.24
C ALA A 68 -5.85 8.55 -7.91
N THR A 69 -5.97 7.30 -7.47
CA THR A 69 -4.83 6.43 -7.21
C THR A 69 -4.19 5.94 -8.52
N VAL A 70 -4.98 5.61 -9.54
CA VAL A 70 -4.48 5.29 -10.89
C VAL A 70 -3.73 6.48 -11.46
N ASP A 71 -4.32 7.68 -11.39
CA ASP A 71 -3.70 8.90 -11.93
C ASP A 71 -2.38 9.21 -11.22
N ALA A 72 -2.34 9.05 -9.90
CA ALA A 72 -1.12 9.20 -9.12
C ALA A 72 -0.01 8.24 -9.56
N ILE A 73 -0.34 6.98 -9.84
CA ILE A 73 0.64 5.98 -10.32
C ILE A 73 1.17 6.36 -11.70
N GLU A 74 0.31 6.83 -12.62
CA GLU A 74 0.76 7.28 -13.94
C GLU A 74 1.63 8.55 -13.86
N LEU A 75 1.33 9.45 -12.92
CA LEU A 75 2.20 10.59 -12.61
C LEU A 75 3.56 10.12 -12.06
N MET A 76 3.58 9.13 -11.17
CA MET A 76 4.83 8.53 -10.67
C MET A 76 5.64 7.83 -11.76
N GLN A 77 5.00 7.26 -12.78
CA GLN A 77 5.69 6.72 -13.96
C GLN A 77 6.38 7.79 -14.79
N THR A 78 5.84 9.01 -14.82
CA THR A 78 6.39 10.11 -15.63
C THR A 78 7.42 10.94 -14.86
N TYR A 79 7.14 11.27 -13.61
CA TYR A 79 7.94 12.20 -12.80
C TYR A 79 8.79 11.48 -11.72
N GLY A 80 8.75 10.15 -11.66
CA GLY A 80 9.42 9.35 -10.63
C GLY A 80 8.65 9.32 -9.31
N VAL A 81 9.11 8.46 -8.40
CA VAL A 81 8.46 8.27 -7.10
C VAL A 81 9.01 9.27 -6.07
N PRO A 82 8.15 10.08 -5.42
CA PRO A 82 8.59 10.95 -4.33
C PRO A 82 8.87 10.17 -3.04
N ASP A 83 9.96 10.52 -2.34
CA ASP A 83 10.35 9.88 -1.06
C ASP A 83 9.28 10.00 0.04
N GLY A 84 8.45 11.04 -0.01
CA GLY A 84 7.38 11.28 0.96
C GLY A 84 6.17 10.35 0.80
N VAL A 85 6.03 9.62 -0.31
CA VAL A 85 4.91 8.71 -0.53
C VAL A 85 5.19 7.35 0.10
N ARG A 86 4.27 6.91 0.96
CA ARG A 86 4.32 5.59 1.62
C ARG A 86 3.89 4.50 0.64
N ILE A 87 4.84 3.94 -0.10
CA ILE A 87 4.60 2.89 -1.11
C ILE A 87 3.98 1.63 -0.50
N ASP A 88 4.34 1.28 0.74
CA ASP A 88 3.77 0.10 1.41
C ASP A 88 2.27 0.23 1.67
N ALA A 89 1.84 1.42 2.08
CA ALA A 89 0.42 1.71 2.28
C ALA A 89 -0.33 1.66 0.93
N LEU A 90 0.28 2.19 -0.13
CA LEU A 90 -0.27 2.17 -1.47
C LEU A 90 -0.42 0.74 -2.02
N ARG A 91 0.58 -0.13 -1.79
CA ARG A 91 0.49 -1.57 -2.14
C ARG A 91 -0.67 -2.25 -1.45
N SER A 92 -0.86 -1.99 -0.16
CA SER A 92 -1.98 -2.56 0.57
C SER A 92 -3.33 -2.05 0.10
N TYR A 93 -3.41 -0.78 -0.30
CA TYR A 93 -4.64 -0.22 -0.84
C TYR A 93 -5.06 -0.96 -2.13
N LEU A 94 -4.07 -1.19 -3.01
CA LEU A 94 -4.23 -1.85 -4.31
C LEU A 94 -4.36 -3.38 -4.21
N ARG A 95 -4.09 -3.98 -3.05
CA ARG A 95 -4.19 -5.43 -2.90
C ARG A 95 -5.68 -5.86 -2.98
N PRO A 96 -6.04 -6.83 -3.82
CA PRO A 96 -7.39 -7.35 -3.83
C PRO A 96 -7.68 -8.05 -2.49
N THR A 97 -8.88 -7.87 -1.95
CA THR A 97 -9.32 -8.56 -0.73
C THR A 97 -10.30 -9.69 -1.07
N PRO A 98 -10.47 -10.69 -0.18
CA PRO A 98 -11.43 -11.77 -0.40
C PRO A 98 -12.86 -11.27 -0.64
N HIS A 99 -13.22 -10.14 -0.01
CA HIS A 99 -14.53 -9.52 -0.19
C HIS A 99 -14.72 -8.92 -1.60
N ASP A 100 -13.64 -8.53 -2.28
CA ASP A 100 -13.73 -8.06 -3.67
C ASP A 100 -14.01 -9.22 -4.64
N GLN A 101 -13.52 -10.43 -4.33
CA GLN A 101 -13.68 -11.62 -5.17
C GLN A 101 -15.11 -12.16 -5.17
N TRP A 102 -15.84 -11.96 -4.06
CA TRP A 102 -17.20 -12.48 -3.88
C TRP A 102 -18.27 -11.61 -4.54
N SER A 103 -17.99 -10.32 -4.75
CA SER A 103 -18.91 -9.38 -5.41
C SER A 103 -18.59 -9.28 -6.90
N ARG A 104 -19.61 -9.11 -7.76
CA ARG A 104 -19.47 -8.91 -9.21
C ARG A 104 -18.69 -7.63 -9.63
N LEU A 105 -17.96 -6.97 -8.73
CA LEU A 105 -17.08 -5.82 -8.94
C LEU A 105 -15.73 -6.23 -9.58
N HIS A 106 -15.75 -7.11 -10.57
CA HIS A 106 -14.54 -7.57 -11.27
C HIS A 106 -13.74 -6.40 -11.89
N SER A 107 -14.42 -5.35 -12.35
CA SER A 107 -13.78 -4.18 -12.95
C SER A 107 -12.82 -3.47 -11.98
N HIS A 108 -13.24 -3.21 -10.75
CA HIS A 108 -12.40 -2.56 -9.73
C HIS A 108 -11.23 -3.43 -9.28
N SER A 109 -11.46 -4.74 -9.13
CA SER A 109 -10.40 -5.70 -8.81
C SER A 109 -9.33 -5.73 -9.91
N CYS A 110 -9.74 -5.75 -11.17
CA CYS A 110 -8.82 -5.70 -12.31
C CYS A 110 -8.03 -4.39 -12.37
N VAL A 111 -8.68 -3.24 -12.18
CA VAL A 111 -8.02 -1.93 -12.17
C VAL A 111 -6.97 -1.86 -11.06
N ARG A 112 -7.29 -2.37 -9.86
CA ARG A 112 -6.34 -2.44 -8.73
C ARG A 112 -5.15 -3.34 -9.01
N VAL A 113 -5.37 -4.54 -9.54
CA VAL A 113 -4.28 -5.47 -9.88
C VAL A 113 -3.39 -4.88 -10.98
N ALA A 114 -3.99 -4.30 -12.03
CA ALA A 114 -3.23 -3.63 -13.08
C ALA A 114 -2.43 -2.44 -12.54
N SER A 115 -3.01 -1.67 -11.62
CA SER A 115 -2.34 -0.54 -10.96
C SER A 115 -1.21 -1.01 -10.05
N LEU A 116 -1.40 -2.11 -9.33
CA LEU A 116 -0.35 -2.74 -8.51
C LEU A 116 0.83 -3.20 -9.38
N GLN A 117 0.54 -3.82 -10.53
CA GLN A 117 1.56 -4.23 -11.49
C GLN A 117 2.32 -3.03 -12.05
N ARG A 118 1.63 -1.93 -12.39
CA ARG A 118 2.24 -0.67 -12.84
C ARG A 118 3.10 0.00 -11.76
N LEU A 119 2.68 -0.08 -10.50
CA LEU A 119 3.45 0.43 -9.37
C LEU A 119 4.74 -0.40 -9.18
N GLN A 120 4.66 -1.72 -9.35
CA GLN A 120 5.81 -2.62 -9.23
C GLN A 120 6.81 -2.50 -10.38
N SER A 121 6.38 -2.04 -11.56
CA SER A 121 7.27 -1.80 -12.69
C SER A 121 8.08 -0.50 -12.59
N LEU A 122 7.86 0.31 -11.55
CA LEU A 122 8.62 1.55 -11.35
C LEU A 122 10.04 1.23 -10.86
N PRO A 123 11.08 1.88 -11.43
CA PRO A 123 12.48 1.58 -11.12
C PRO A 123 12.86 1.88 -9.65
N ASP A 124 12.22 2.88 -9.05
CA ASP A 124 12.49 3.31 -7.67
C ASP A 124 11.74 2.49 -6.61
N VAL A 125 10.85 1.60 -7.04
CA VAL A 125 10.02 0.80 -6.14
C VAL A 125 10.72 -0.53 -5.85
N ARG A 126 11.27 -0.66 -4.63
CA ARG A 126 11.95 -1.89 -4.19
C ARG A 126 11.05 -3.11 -4.33
N PRO A 127 11.51 -4.23 -4.91
CA PRO A 127 10.71 -5.44 -5.01
C PRO A 127 10.31 -5.95 -3.62
N ILE A 128 9.12 -6.57 -3.54
CA ILE A 128 8.58 -7.08 -2.27
C ILE A 128 9.48 -8.21 -1.77
N HIS A 129 10.07 -8.05 -0.58
CA HIS A 129 10.72 -9.14 0.13
C HIS A 129 9.75 -9.81 1.10
N TRP A 130 9.97 -11.10 1.35
CA TRP A 130 9.03 -11.92 2.11
C TRP A 130 8.97 -11.47 3.59
N LEU A 131 10.03 -10.81 4.06
CA LEU A 131 10.09 -10.15 5.37
C LEU A 131 9.14 -8.94 5.46
N ASP A 132 8.91 -8.23 4.37
CA ASP A 132 7.93 -7.14 4.34
C ASP A 132 6.52 -7.70 4.52
N TYR A 133 6.27 -8.91 4.03
CA TYR A 133 5.01 -9.64 4.23
C TYR A 133 4.76 -9.92 5.73
N PHE A 134 5.79 -10.40 6.45
CA PHE A 134 5.71 -10.67 7.88
C PHE A 134 5.56 -9.39 8.72
N ARG A 135 6.23 -8.30 8.34
CA ARG A 135 6.06 -7.00 9.00
C ARG A 135 4.68 -6.41 8.78
N TYR A 136 4.07 -6.66 7.62
CA TYR A 136 2.77 -6.14 7.25
C TYR A 136 1.61 -6.80 8.02
N GLU A 137 1.76 -8.09 8.31
CA GLU A 137 0.78 -8.90 9.05
C GLU A 137 1.17 -8.99 10.54
N GLN A 138 1.21 -7.86 11.26
CA GLN A 138 1.50 -7.84 12.70
C GLN A 138 0.65 -8.86 13.48
N ASN A 139 -0.61 -9.06 13.08
CA ASN A 139 -1.50 -10.05 13.68
C ASN A 139 -1.01 -11.50 13.44
N LEU A 140 -0.49 -11.81 12.25
CA LEU A 140 0.09 -13.12 11.95
C LEU A 140 1.35 -13.36 12.78
N MET A 141 2.20 -12.33 12.92
CA MET A 141 3.42 -12.42 13.74
C MET A 141 3.08 -12.68 15.20
N MET A 142 2.08 -11.99 15.74
CA MET A 142 1.58 -12.21 17.10
C MET A 142 0.96 -13.59 17.26
N ALA A 143 0.23 -14.09 16.26
CA ALA A 143 -0.35 -15.43 16.28
C ALA A 143 0.73 -16.52 16.27
N VAL A 144 1.78 -16.36 15.45
CA VAL A 144 2.93 -17.28 15.41
C VAL A 144 3.68 -17.27 16.74
N LEU A 145 3.95 -16.10 17.32
CA LEU A 145 4.56 -15.97 18.64
C LEU A 145 3.71 -16.64 19.74
N PHE A 146 2.40 -16.39 19.72
CA PHE A 146 1.48 -17.00 20.69
C PHE A 146 1.49 -18.53 20.57
N THR A 147 1.47 -19.05 19.34
CA THR A 147 1.52 -20.49 19.07
C THR A 147 2.82 -21.10 19.58
N LEU A 148 3.96 -20.44 19.34
CA LEU A 148 5.26 -20.88 19.85
C LEU A 148 5.31 -20.89 21.38
N VAL A 149 4.79 -19.86 22.04
CA VAL A 149 4.70 -19.80 23.51
C VAL A 149 3.85 -20.96 24.04
N CYS A 150 2.70 -21.24 23.43
CA CYS A 150 1.86 -22.37 23.80
C CYS A 150 2.61 -23.70 23.65
N VAL A 151 3.27 -23.94 22.51
CA VAL A 151 4.03 -25.18 22.27
C VAL A 151 5.18 -25.34 23.27
N PHE A 152 5.93 -24.27 23.56
CA PHE A 152 7.00 -24.30 24.56
C PHE A 152 6.46 -24.58 25.97
N ALA A 153 5.31 -24.02 26.34
CA ALA A 153 4.66 -24.30 27.61
C ALA A 153 4.25 -25.78 27.72
N THR A 154 3.65 -26.36 26.67
CA THR A 154 3.21 -27.77 26.68
C THR A 154 4.39 -28.74 26.75
N LEU A 155 5.49 -28.44 26.05
CA LEU A 155 6.72 -29.24 26.10
C LEU A 155 7.46 -29.09 27.42
N GLY A 156 7.45 -27.89 28.02
CA GLY A 156 8.00 -27.63 29.35
C GLY A 156 7.24 -28.37 30.45
N ALA A 157 5.91 -28.34 30.42
CA ALA A 157 5.05 -29.04 31.39
C ALA A 157 5.19 -30.56 31.32
N SER A 158 5.42 -31.13 30.13
CA SER A 158 5.66 -32.58 29.98
C SER A 158 7.01 -33.02 30.57
N LYS A 159 7.98 -32.11 30.72
CA LYS A 159 9.32 -32.44 31.20
C LYS A 159 9.41 -32.53 32.73
N ASP A 160 8.55 -31.81 33.46
CA ASP A 160 8.48 -31.90 34.92
C ASP A 160 7.66 -33.10 35.42
N GLY A 161 6.59 -33.49 34.71
CA GLY A 161 5.78 -34.68 35.08
C GLY A 161 6.50 -36.03 34.94
N SER A 162 7.71 -36.06 34.37
CA SER A 162 8.51 -37.29 34.21
C SER A 162 9.53 -37.50 35.33
N LYS A 163 9.83 -36.48 36.15
CA LYS A 163 10.75 -36.61 37.29
C LYS A 163 10.05 -37.11 38.56
N GLU A 164 8.75 -36.93 38.69
CA GLU A 164 8.01 -37.29 39.90
C GLU A 164 7.69 -38.79 39.97
N LYS A 165 7.66 -39.51 38.84
CA LYS A 165 7.38 -40.96 38.83
C LYS A 165 8.59 -41.86 39.13
N ARG A 166 9.77 -41.30 39.45
CA ARG A 166 10.99 -42.08 39.75
C ARG A 166 11.41 -42.05 41.21
N VAL A 167 10.66 -41.38 42.07
CA VAL A 167 10.98 -41.25 43.51
C VAL A 167 10.01 -42.07 44.39
N GLU A 168 8.84 -42.49 43.88
CA GLU A 168 7.91 -43.38 44.60
C GLU A 168 8.19 -44.88 44.43
N GLU A 169 9.20 -45.26 43.64
CA GLU A 169 9.64 -46.65 43.47
C GLU A 169 11.07 -46.82 44.02
N ASN A 170 11.25 -46.65 45.33
CA ASN A 170 12.36 -47.23 46.09
C ASN A 170 12.06 -47.28 47.60
#